data_AF-A0A848YD13-F1
#
_entry.id   AF-A0A848YD13-F1
#
_cell.length_a   1.000
_cell.length_b   1.000
_cell.length_c   1.000
_cell.angle_alpha   90.00
_cell.angle_beta   90.00
_cell.angle_gamma   90.00
#
_symmetry.space_group_name_H-M   'P 1'
#
loop_
_entity.id
_entity.type
_entity.pdbx_description
1 polymer ?
#
loop_
_entity_poly.entity_id
_entity_poly.type
_entity_poly.pdbx_seq_one_letter_code
_entity_poly.pdbx_strand_id
1 'polypeptide(L)'
;MPYSEYRPELMGSATLDPSGPIEAGSWQTFELVYTAGKFGIDDTGSLKIAMRFATDFGPVQFDDPAAPGYTTAIASNGAVLDLRWEFKRNIRPWSRALYIGIQKHFLAEGDTITIRFGDKSGGSKGVRVQTYCERIFQFRVFVDAIATYDYVALPESPHIDIVPGSPVTWRAVLPTLKRTGDPFRLSIKAEDAWGNPSNQVSQTLQLVPSGPVQGLPAQAQFEAGAFALVLEDLRLETPGEVMVQVLDGSGGELCRTNTLCVQDDPQWLHFWGDLHGQSNETLGTNTAEEYFLFGRDRAFLDACS
;
A
#
# COMPACT_ATOMS: atom_id res chain seq x y z
N MET A 1 -6.72 -26.05 9.84
CA MET A 1 -7.28 -26.50 8.56
C MET A 1 -6.76 -25.55 7.50
N PRO A 2 -6.03 -26.00 6.47
CA PRO A 2 -5.77 -25.19 5.28
C PRO A 2 -7.08 -24.93 4.50
N TYR A 3 -7.06 -24.03 3.53
CA TYR A 3 -8.18 -23.92 2.57
C TYR A 3 -8.26 -25.17 1.72
N SER A 4 -9.47 -25.48 1.24
CA SER A 4 -9.69 -26.60 0.34
C SER A 4 -9.19 -26.25 -1.06
N GLU A 5 -8.55 -27.23 -1.71
CA GLU A 5 -8.07 -27.15 -3.10
C GLU A 5 -8.98 -27.95 -4.03
N TYR A 6 -10.20 -28.26 -3.58
CA TYR A 6 -11.13 -29.06 -4.36
C TYR A 6 -11.65 -28.27 -5.57
N ARG A 7 -11.07 -28.55 -6.74
CA ARG A 7 -11.55 -28.09 -8.06
C ARG A 7 -11.82 -26.57 -8.10
N PRO A 8 -10.84 -25.72 -7.73
CA PRO A 8 -11.03 -24.28 -7.62
C PRO A 8 -11.48 -23.62 -8.93
N GLU A 9 -11.14 -24.20 -10.08
CA GLU A 9 -11.58 -23.73 -11.40
C GLU A 9 -13.09 -23.85 -11.64
N LEU A 10 -13.79 -24.65 -10.84
CA LEU A 10 -15.25 -24.83 -10.92
C LEU A 10 -16.02 -23.96 -9.92
N MET A 11 -15.32 -23.24 -9.04
CA MET A 11 -15.93 -22.38 -8.03
C MET A 11 -16.42 -21.05 -8.59
N GLY A 12 -16.00 -20.66 -9.79
CA GLY A 12 -16.42 -19.43 -10.45
C GLY A 12 -15.29 -18.43 -10.63
N SER A 13 -15.66 -17.17 -10.80
CA SER A 13 -14.73 -16.07 -11.08
C SER A 13 -15.20 -14.78 -10.45
N ALA A 14 -14.28 -13.83 -10.23
CA ALA A 14 -14.62 -12.51 -9.74
C ALA A 14 -13.89 -11.41 -10.52
N THR A 15 -14.58 -10.32 -10.82
CA THR A 15 -14.02 -9.11 -11.43
C THR A 15 -14.19 -7.92 -10.49
N LEU A 16 -13.41 -6.86 -10.70
CA LEU A 16 -13.46 -5.64 -9.90
C LEU A 16 -13.35 -4.40 -10.79
N ASP A 17 -14.20 -3.41 -10.53
CA ASP A 17 -14.16 -2.09 -11.16
C ASP A 17 -14.26 -0.97 -10.10
N PRO A 18 -13.39 0.05 -10.11
CA PRO A 18 -12.20 0.16 -10.95
C PRO A 18 -11.14 -0.88 -10.57
N SER A 19 -10.32 -1.26 -11.56
CA SER A 19 -9.09 -2.03 -11.37
C SER A 19 -7.86 -1.19 -11.73
N GLY A 20 -6.66 -1.68 -11.35
CA GLY A 20 -5.40 -0.99 -11.63
C GLY A 20 -4.97 0.02 -10.55
N PRO A 21 -4.23 1.09 -10.91
CA PRO A 21 -3.67 2.03 -9.95
C PRO A 21 -4.71 2.90 -9.24
N ILE A 22 -4.67 2.91 -7.91
CA ILE A 22 -5.53 3.69 -7.03
C ILE A 22 -4.67 4.45 -6.02
N GLU A 23 -4.94 5.74 -5.85
CA GLU A 23 -4.17 6.59 -4.94
C GLU A 23 -4.35 6.16 -3.47
N ALA A 24 -3.22 6.08 -2.74
CA ALA A 24 -3.19 5.76 -1.31
C ALA A 24 -4.08 6.69 -0.47
N GLY A 25 -4.89 6.11 0.41
CA GLY A 25 -5.81 6.83 1.29
C GLY A 25 -6.95 7.56 0.59
N SER A 26 -7.12 7.41 -0.72
CA SER A 26 -8.24 8.00 -1.47
C SER A 26 -9.57 7.33 -1.13
N TRP A 27 -10.68 8.05 -1.39
CA TRP A 27 -12.04 7.56 -1.19
C TRP A 27 -12.60 6.98 -2.48
N GLN A 28 -12.92 5.69 -2.47
CA GLN A 28 -13.29 4.95 -3.66
C GLN A 28 -14.65 4.26 -3.53
N THR A 29 -15.20 3.90 -4.68
CA THR A 29 -16.29 2.94 -4.81
C THR A 29 -15.76 1.80 -5.67
N PHE A 30 -15.92 0.56 -5.21
CA PHE A 30 -15.55 -0.61 -5.99
C PHE A 30 -16.76 -1.51 -6.21
N GLU A 31 -16.99 -1.92 -7.44
CA GLU A 31 -17.94 -2.96 -7.80
C GLU A 31 -17.18 -4.28 -8.01
N LEU A 32 -17.33 -5.22 -7.08
CA LEU A 32 -16.85 -6.58 -7.24
C LEU A 32 -18.02 -7.46 -7.71
N VAL A 33 -17.87 -8.11 -8.85
CA VAL A 33 -18.88 -9.05 -9.39
C VAL A 33 -18.33 -10.46 -9.32
N TYR A 34 -18.90 -11.27 -8.44
CA TYR A 34 -18.69 -12.72 -8.43
C TYR A 34 -19.67 -13.37 -9.39
N THR A 35 -19.20 -14.31 -10.21
CA THR A 35 -20.02 -15.17 -11.07
C THR A 35 -19.85 -16.60 -10.61
N ALA A 36 -20.96 -17.26 -10.26
CA ALA A 36 -20.96 -18.63 -9.79
C ALA A 36 -20.50 -19.59 -10.89
N GLY A 37 -19.55 -20.46 -10.55
CA GLY A 37 -19.05 -21.49 -11.45
C GLY A 37 -20.00 -22.69 -11.57
N LYS A 38 -19.47 -23.78 -12.10
CA LYS A 38 -20.22 -25.03 -12.35
C LYS A 38 -20.93 -25.59 -11.12
N PHE A 39 -20.38 -25.37 -9.93
CA PHE A 39 -21.00 -25.86 -8.69
C PHE A 39 -22.16 -24.99 -8.21
N GLY A 40 -22.32 -23.77 -8.72
CA GLY A 40 -23.23 -22.81 -8.12
C GLY A 40 -22.81 -22.46 -6.69
N ILE A 41 -23.77 -22.03 -5.88
CA ILE A 41 -23.66 -22.01 -4.42
C ILE A 41 -25.02 -22.43 -3.84
N ASP A 42 -25.05 -23.49 -3.05
CA ASP A 42 -26.25 -24.00 -2.39
C ASP A 42 -26.88 -22.99 -1.43
N ASP A 43 -28.13 -23.25 -1.03
CA ASP A 43 -28.74 -22.54 0.08
C ASP A 43 -27.90 -22.73 1.34
N THR A 44 -27.73 -21.66 2.12
CA THR A 44 -26.82 -21.58 3.28
C THR A 44 -25.33 -21.64 2.98
N GLY A 45 -24.94 -21.77 1.70
CA GLY A 45 -23.56 -21.55 1.24
C GLY A 45 -23.15 -20.09 1.36
N SER A 46 -21.87 -19.80 1.11
CA SER A 46 -21.36 -18.43 1.33
C SER A 46 -20.12 -18.05 0.53
N LEU A 47 -19.89 -16.74 0.44
CA LEU A 47 -18.64 -16.13 -0.01
C LEU A 47 -17.94 -15.42 1.14
N LYS A 48 -16.61 -15.33 1.05
CA LYS A 48 -15.81 -14.39 1.83
C LYS A 48 -14.91 -13.58 0.90
N ILE A 49 -14.93 -12.26 1.04
CA ILE A 49 -13.96 -11.36 0.40
C ILE A 49 -13.04 -10.84 1.50
N ALA A 50 -11.80 -11.31 1.53
CA ALA A 50 -10.89 -11.08 2.64
C ALA A 50 -9.71 -10.20 2.25
N MET A 51 -9.28 -9.39 3.22
CA MET A 51 -8.10 -8.54 3.15
C MET A 51 -6.98 -9.12 4.03
N ARG A 52 -5.72 -8.85 3.66
CA ARG A 52 -4.56 -9.23 4.48
C ARG A 52 -4.63 -8.54 5.84
N PHE A 53 -3.95 -9.11 6.82
CA PHE A 53 -3.91 -8.59 8.18
C PHE A 53 -3.30 -7.19 8.25
N ALA A 54 -2.14 -7.01 7.61
CA ALA A 54 -1.53 -5.71 7.43
C ALA A 54 -2.37 -4.96 6.40
N THR A 55 -3.31 -4.15 6.88
CA THR A 55 -4.10 -3.19 6.09
C THR A 55 -4.80 -2.20 7.02
N ASP A 56 -4.87 -0.95 6.60
CA ASP A 56 -5.75 0.07 7.19
C ASP A 56 -6.87 0.49 6.23
N PHE A 57 -7.22 -0.40 5.29
CA PHE A 57 -8.42 -0.29 4.46
C PHE A 57 -9.65 -0.06 5.35
N GLY A 58 -10.46 0.91 4.96
CA GLY A 58 -11.60 1.38 5.73
C GLY A 58 -12.57 0.24 6.07
N PRO A 59 -13.15 0.22 7.28
CA PRO A 59 -14.21 -0.73 7.60
C PRO A 59 -15.41 -0.49 6.68
N VAL A 60 -16.12 -1.56 6.34
CA VAL A 60 -17.38 -1.49 5.61
C VAL A 60 -18.54 -1.64 6.57
N GLN A 61 -19.70 -1.11 6.19
CA GLN A 61 -20.94 -1.15 6.97
C GLN A 61 -22.16 -1.18 6.04
N PHE A 62 -23.32 -1.56 6.54
CA PHE A 62 -24.50 -1.87 5.73
C PHE A 62 -25.75 -1.06 6.11
N ASP A 63 -25.64 -0.17 7.09
CA ASP A 63 -26.78 0.44 7.78
C ASP A 63 -27.01 1.91 7.40
N ASP A 64 -25.95 2.72 7.35
CA ASP A 64 -26.05 4.17 7.11
C ASP A 64 -25.56 4.52 5.68
N PRO A 65 -26.47 4.80 4.74
CA PRO A 65 -26.10 5.02 3.35
C PRO A 65 -25.35 6.36 3.10
N ALA A 66 -25.29 7.25 4.09
CA ALA A 66 -24.51 8.49 4.03
C ALA A 66 -23.13 8.38 4.72
N ALA A 67 -22.92 7.36 5.56
CA ALA A 67 -21.65 7.18 6.27
C ALA A 67 -20.57 6.52 5.38
N PRO A 68 -19.27 6.79 5.66
CA PRO A 68 -18.16 6.08 5.03
C PRO A 68 -18.28 4.56 5.11
N GLY A 69 -17.81 3.86 4.07
CA GLY A 69 -17.79 2.41 4.02
C GLY A 69 -19.14 1.74 3.76
N TYR A 70 -20.21 2.51 3.46
CA TYR A 70 -21.50 1.94 3.09
C TYR A 70 -21.33 0.94 1.95
N THR A 71 -21.85 -0.26 2.11
CA THR A 71 -21.63 -1.38 1.19
C THR A 71 -22.94 -2.10 0.94
N THR A 72 -23.21 -2.40 -0.31
CA THR A 72 -24.41 -3.14 -0.73
C THR A 72 -24.02 -4.40 -1.50
N ALA A 73 -24.89 -5.41 -1.51
CA ALA A 73 -24.71 -6.59 -2.34
C ALA A 73 -26.06 -7.08 -2.86
N ILE A 74 -26.09 -7.52 -4.11
CA ILE A 74 -27.31 -7.99 -4.79
C ILE A 74 -26.99 -9.26 -5.58
N ALA A 75 -27.84 -10.28 -5.47
CA ALA A 75 -27.78 -11.47 -6.31
C ALA A 75 -28.64 -11.29 -7.57
N SER A 76 -28.14 -11.72 -8.74
CA SER A 76 -28.85 -11.61 -10.04
C SER A 76 -30.21 -12.29 -10.06
N ASN A 77 -30.37 -13.35 -9.28
CA ASN A 77 -31.57 -14.16 -9.20
C ASN A 77 -32.50 -13.80 -8.02
N GLY A 78 -32.17 -12.72 -7.29
CA GLY A 78 -32.97 -12.26 -6.15
C GLY A 78 -32.75 -13.04 -4.85
N ALA A 79 -31.72 -13.89 -4.75
CA ALA A 79 -31.36 -14.54 -3.50
C ALA A 79 -31.10 -13.51 -2.37
N VAL A 80 -31.55 -13.83 -1.16
CA VAL A 80 -31.35 -12.96 0.01
C VAL A 80 -29.97 -13.21 0.61
N LEU A 81 -29.19 -12.15 0.76
CA LEU A 81 -27.81 -12.17 1.23
C LEU A 81 -27.69 -11.66 2.67
N ASP A 82 -26.96 -12.39 3.51
CA ASP A 82 -26.57 -11.99 4.87
C ASP A 82 -25.14 -11.46 4.85
N LEU A 83 -24.99 -10.16 5.08
CA LEU A 83 -23.71 -9.46 5.01
C LEU A 83 -23.14 -9.22 6.40
N ARG A 84 -21.89 -9.61 6.60
CA ARG A 84 -21.17 -9.35 7.87
C ARG A 84 -19.73 -8.93 7.60
N TRP A 85 -19.29 -7.87 8.27
CA TRP A 85 -17.89 -7.48 8.28
C TRP A 85 -17.21 -8.04 9.53
N GLU A 86 -16.35 -9.04 9.36
CA GLU A 86 -15.85 -9.84 10.47
C GLU A 86 -14.32 -9.84 10.56
N PHE A 87 -13.81 -9.92 11.78
CA PHE A 87 -12.39 -10.05 12.09
C PHE A 87 -12.07 -11.45 12.62
N LYS A 88 -10.97 -12.05 12.17
CA LYS A 88 -10.45 -13.38 12.59
C LYS A 88 -11.40 -14.55 12.35
N ARG A 89 -12.22 -14.51 11.29
CA ARG A 89 -13.01 -15.65 10.79
C ARG A 89 -12.47 -16.27 9.50
N ASN A 90 -11.19 -16.04 9.23
CA ASN A 90 -10.49 -16.60 8.09
C ASN A 90 -9.06 -17.02 8.47
N ILE A 91 -8.40 -17.79 7.61
CA ILE A 91 -7.03 -18.27 7.87
C ILE A 91 -6.04 -17.13 7.58
N ARG A 92 -5.19 -16.83 8.57
CA ARG A 92 -4.05 -15.90 8.46
C ARG A 92 -3.23 -16.20 7.19
N PRO A 93 -2.83 -15.19 6.39
CA PRO A 93 -2.81 -13.75 6.69
C PRO A 93 -4.14 -13.02 6.50
N TRP A 94 -5.18 -13.67 5.98
CA TRP A 94 -6.47 -13.04 5.71
C TRP A 94 -7.28 -12.91 6.98
N SER A 95 -7.46 -11.68 7.48
CA SER A 95 -8.01 -11.47 8.84
C SER A 95 -9.33 -10.72 8.87
N ARG A 96 -9.50 -9.68 8.04
CA ARG A 96 -10.76 -8.95 7.88
C ARG A 96 -11.46 -9.48 6.64
N ALA A 97 -12.74 -9.80 6.73
CA ALA A 97 -13.49 -10.30 5.59
C ALA A 97 -14.94 -9.82 5.59
N LEU A 98 -15.44 -9.54 4.38
CA LEU A 98 -16.87 -9.44 4.11
C LEU A 98 -17.38 -10.87 3.89
N TYR A 99 -18.16 -11.36 4.84
CA TYR A 99 -18.93 -12.59 4.71
C TYR A 99 -20.25 -12.29 4.01
N ILE A 100 -20.64 -13.16 3.07
CA ILE A 100 -21.88 -13.08 2.29
C ILE A 100 -22.52 -14.46 2.33
N GLY A 101 -23.47 -14.67 3.23
CA GLY A 101 -24.24 -15.92 3.33
C GLY A 101 -25.48 -15.88 2.45
N ILE A 102 -25.80 -16.98 1.78
CA ILE A 102 -27.02 -17.12 1.00
C ILE A 102 -28.09 -17.73 1.91
N GLN A 103 -29.20 -17.04 2.13
CA GLN A 103 -30.24 -17.56 3.05
C GLN A 103 -31.47 -18.11 2.34
N LYS A 104 -32.01 -17.36 1.37
CA LYS A 104 -33.26 -17.72 0.66
C LYS A 104 -32.95 -17.78 -0.82
N HIS A 105 -33.03 -18.98 -1.41
CA HIS A 105 -32.50 -19.41 -2.73
C HIS A 105 -31.07 -19.95 -2.67
N PHE A 106 -30.53 -20.23 -3.86
CA PHE A 106 -29.18 -20.72 -4.17
C PHE A 106 -28.67 -19.89 -5.38
N LEU A 107 -27.42 -20.04 -5.78
CA LEU A 107 -26.91 -19.54 -7.07
C LEU A 107 -26.71 -20.71 -8.02
N ALA A 108 -27.28 -20.63 -9.22
CA ALA A 108 -26.94 -21.54 -10.31
C ALA A 108 -25.63 -21.11 -10.99
N GLU A 109 -25.04 -21.98 -11.81
CA GLU A 109 -23.95 -21.61 -12.70
C GLU A 109 -24.33 -20.37 -13.53
N GLY A 110 -23.46 -19.35 -13.51
CA GLY A 110 -23.66 -18.09 -14.21
C GLY A 110 -24.46 -17.02 -13.44
N ASP A 111 -25.11 -17.36 -12.33
CA ASP A 111 -25.68 -16.34 -11.43
C ASP A 111 -24.57 -15.49 -10.81
N THR A 112 -24.86 -14.23 -10.53
CA THR A 112 -23.89 -13.28 -9.99
C THR A 112 -24.27 -12.74 -8.63
N ILE A 113 -23.26 -12.36 -7.85
CA ILE A 113 -23.40 -11.43 -6.74
C ILE A 113 -22.58 -10.19 -7.08
N THR A 114 -23.25 -9.03 -7.14
CA THR A 114 -22.63 -7.72 -7.32
C THR A 114 -22.50 -7.05 -5.95
N ILE A 115 -21.27 -6.83 -5.50
CA ILE A 115 -20.94 -6.14 -4.25
C ILE A 115 -20.42 -4.75 -4.59
N ARG A 116 -21.00 -3.71 -3.98
CA ARG A 116 -20.52 -2.32 -4.10
C ARG A 116 -19.92 -1.86 -2.78
N PHE A 117 -18.60 -1.89 -2.70
CA PHE A 117 -17.85 -1.30 -1.59
C PHE A 117 -17.87 0.22 -1.71
N GLY A 118 -18.20 0.93 -0.63
CA GLY A 118 -18.22 2.39 -0.65
C GLY A 118 -19.29 2.94 -1.61
N ASP A 119 -20.48 2.36 -1.60
CA ASP A 119 -21.64 2.79 -2.37
C ASP A 119 -22.02 4.24 -2.01
N LYS A 120 -22.09 5.11 -3.02
CA LYS A 120 -22.35 6.55 -2.87
C LYS A 120 -23.81 6.93 -3.10
N SER A 121 -24.69 5.98 -3.39
CA SER A 121 -26.10 6.24 -3.74
C SER A 121 -26.87 6.99 -2.65
N GLY A 122 -26.49 6.84 -1.38
CA GLY A 122 -27.04 7.60 -0.25
C GLY A 122 -26.21 8.79 0.24
N GLY A 123 -25.19 9.21 -0.51
CA GLY A 123 -24.34 10.35 -0.15
C GLY A 123 -23.05 10.02 0.59
N SER A 124 -22.70 8.73 0.74
CA SER A 124 -21.41 8.32 1.28
C SER A 124 -20.23 8.92 0.51
N LYS A 125 -19.11 9.14 1.22
CA LYS A 125 -17.82 9.46 0.58
C LYS A 125 -17.22 8.24 -0.14
N GLY A 126 -17.69 7.03 0.16
CA GLY A 126 -17.12 5.76 -0.29
C GLY A 126 -16.34 5.05 0.81
N VAL A 127 -15.48 4.11 0.43
CA VAL A 127 -14.55 3.41 1.33
C VAL A 127 -13.14 3.98 1.14
N ARG A 128 -12.40 4.15 2.24
CA ARG A 128 -11.02 4.65 2.18
C ARG A 128 -10.07 3.51 1.88
N VAL A 129 -9.25 3.67 0.85
CA VAL A 129 -8.15 2.76 0.54
C VAL A 129 -7.07 2.88 1.62
N GLN A 130 -6.23 1.85 1.80
CA GLN A 130 -5.13 1.92 2.76
C GLN A 130 -4.15 3.05 2.42
N THR A 131 -3.46 3.53 3.45
CA THR A 131 -2.63 4.73 3.41
C THR A 131 -1.22 4.51 2.91
N TYR A 132 -0.85 3.26 2.62
CA TYR A 132 0.47 2.91 2.13
C TYR A 132 0.37 2.11 0.83
N CYS A 133 1.42 2.23 0.02
CA CYS A 133 1.49 1.62 -1.30
C CYS A 133 1.60 0.09 -1.23
N GLU A 134 0.87 -0.59 -2.09
CA GLU A 134 0.89 -2.05 -2.23
C GLU A 134 0.60 -2.42 -3.67
N ARG A 135 1.47 -3.24 -4.27
CA ARG A 135 1.33 -3.58 -5.69
C ARG A 135 0.19 -4.56 -5.97
N ILE A 136 -0.17 -5.42 -5.01
CA ILE A 136 -1.22 -6.42 -5.20
C ILE A 136 -2.15 -6.40 -4.00
N PHE A 137 -2.92 -5.32 -3.85
CA PHE A 137 -3.96 -5.26 -2.84
C PHE A 137 -5.14 -6.14 -3.28
N GLN A 138 -5.16 -7.36 -2.79
CA GLN A 138 -6.10 -8.40 -3.22
C GLN A 138 -7.42 -8.34 -2.46
N PHE A 139 -8.51 -8.38 -3.21
CA PHE A 139 -9.84 -8.71 -2.72
C PHE A 139 -9.99 -10.23 -2.76
N ARG A 140 -9.34 -10.94 -1.84
CA ARG A 140 -9.23 -12.41 -1.91
C ARG A 140 -10.58 -13.08 -1.72
N VAL A 141 -11.07 -13.77 -2.76
CA VAL A 141 -12.40 -14.39 -2.75
C VAL A 141 -12.29 -15.87 -2.39
N PHE A 142 -13.11 -16.28 -1.44
CA PHE A 142 -13.30 -17.66 -1.02
C PHE A 142 -14.77 -18.05 -1.17
N VAL A 143 -15.00 -19.29 -1.62
CA VAL A 143 -16.32 -19.84 -1.92
C VAL A 143 -16.54 -21.10 -1.08
N ASP A 144 -17.66 -21.17 -0.38
CA ASP A 144 -18.21 -22.39 0.22
C ASP A 144 -19.49 -22.74 -0.56
N ALA A 145 -19.31 -23.51 -1.64
CA ALA A 145 -20.37 -23.80 -2.60
C ALA A 145 -21.46 -24.74 -2.06
N ILE A 146 -21.15 -25.58 -1.08
CA ILE A 146 -22.03 -26.66 -0.59
C ILE A 146 -22.36 -26.54 0.91
N ALA A 147 -22.21 -25.33 1.48
CA ALA A 147 -22.56 -25.01 2.87
C ALA A 147 -21.89 -25.89 3.94
N THR A 148 -20.65 -26.32 3.70
CA THR A 148 -19.89 -27.18 4.65
C THR A 148 -18.86 -26.41 5.45
N TYR A 149 -18.74 -25.10 5.22
CA TYR A 149 -17.68 -24.25 5.75
C TYR A 149 -16.27 -24.64 5.27
N ASP A 150 -16.18 -25.45 4.21
CA ASP A 150 -14.93 -25.82 3.55
C ASP A 150 -14.65 -24.88 2.38
N TYR A 151 -14.04 -23.73 2.70
CA TYR A 151 -13.81 -22.67 1.73
C TYR A 151 -12.71 -23.01 0.73
N VAL A 152 -13.02 -22.85 -0.55
CA VAL A 152 -12.07 -22.91 -1.67
C VAL A 152 -11.78 -21.49 -2.15
N ALA A 153 -10.51 -21.14 -2.26
CA ALA A 153 -10.10 -19.86 -2.81
C ALA A 153 -10.24 -19.87 -4.34
N LEU A 154 -10.69 -18.76 -4.94
CA LEU A 154 -10.66 -18.65 -6.39
C LEU A 154 -9.22 -18.75 -6.91
N PRO A 155 -9.00 -19.38 -8.09
CA PRO A 155 -7.68 -19.44 -8.72
C PRO A 155 -7.07 -18.04 -8.88
N GLU A 156 -7.90 -17.10 -9.33
CA GLU A 156 -7.56 -15.70 -9.47
C GLU A 156 -8.59 -14.86 -8.71
N SER A 157 -8.09 -13.98 -7.83
CA SER A 157 -8.91 -12.99 -7.15
C SER A 157 -8.54 -11.60 -7.67
N PRO A 158 -9.51 -10.70 -7.84
CA PRO A 158 -9.23 -9.36 -8.31
C PRO A 158 -8.38 -8.59 -7.31
N HIS A 159 -7.63 -7.62 -7.82
CA HIS A 159 -6.75 -6.76 -7.04
C HIS A 159 -6.64 -5.38 -7.67
N ILE A 160 -6.07 -4.46 -6.90
CA ILE A 160 -5.66 -3.13 -7.33
C ILE A 160 -4.20 -2.89 -6.95
N ASP A 161 -3.60 -1.91 -7.59
CA ASP A 161 -2.29 -1.38 -7.22
C ASP A 161 -2.53 -0.10 -6.42
N ILE A 162 -2.01 -0.01 -5.21
CA ILE A 162 -2.09 1.20 -4.41
C ILE A 162 -0.81 1.98 -4.62
N VAL A 163 -0.95 3.16 -5.20
CA VAL A 163 0.15 4.03 -5.65
C VAL A 163 0.16 5.32 -4.83
N PRO A 164 1.32 5.99 -4.71
CA PRO A 164 1.40 7.23 -3.95
C PRO A 164 0.60 8.34 -4.63
N GLY A 165 0.06 9.25 -3.82
CA GLY A 165 -0.59 10.46 -4.31
C GLY A 165 0.37 11.54 -4.76
N SER A 166 -0.18 12.70 -5.11
CA SER A 166 0.63 13.89 -5.38
C SER A 166 1.47 14.32 -4.16
N PRO A 167 2.70 14.81 -4.38
CA PRO A 167 3.61 15.17 -3.30
C PRO A 167 3.11 16.39 -2.53
N VAL A 168 3.21 16.34 -1.20
CA VAL A 168 2.86 17.47 -0.31
C VAL A 168 3.96 17.81 0.70
N THR A 169 4.96 16.94 0.87
CA THR A 169 6.07 17.16 1.82
C THR A 169 7.40 16.73 1.22
N TRP A 170 8.46 17.49 1.45
CA TRP A 170 9.82 17.12 1.03
C TRP A 170 10.65 16.62 2.22
N ARG A 171 11.52 15.65 1.95
CA ARG A 171 12.51 15.12 2.89
C ARG A 171 13.87 15.07 2.21
N ALA A 172 14.89 15.51 2.95
CA ALA A 172 16.28 15.36 2.56
C ALA A 172 17.05 14.73 3.74
N VAL A 173 17.97 13.82 3.45
CA VAL A 173 18.68 13.05 4.46
C VAL A 173 20.16 12.99 4.10
N LEU A 174 20.99 13.23 5.13
CA LEU A 174 22.42 12.95 5.15
C LEU A 174 22.69 11.84 6.19
N PRO A 175 23.82 11.13 6.13
CA PRO A 175 24.26 10.31 7.26
C PRO A 175 24.39 11.16 8.53
N THR A 176 24.27 10.53 9.70
CA THR A 176 24.42 11.24 10.97
C THR A 176 25.87 11.57 11.28
N LEU A 177 26.79 10.62 11.01
CA LEU A 177 28.20 10.77 11.34
C LEU A 177 29.10 10.08 10.29
N LYS A 178 30.17 10.76 9.86
CA LYS A 178 31.20 10.24 8.96
C LYS A 178 32.61 10.62 9.42
N ARG A 179 33.63 9.94 8.90
CA ARG A 179 35.01 10.38 9.08
C ARG A 179 35.34 11.51 8.11
N THR A 180 36.31 12.34 8.47
CA THR A 180 36.86 13.36 7.55
C THR A 180 37.31 12.71 6.25
N GLY A 181 36.88 13.27 5.12
CA GLY A 181 37.19 12.75 3.79
C GLY A 181 36.39 11.51 3.36
N ASP A 182 35.61 10.84 4.23
CA ASP A 182 34.77 9.71 3.81
C ASP A 182 33.68 10.20 2.83
N PRO A 183 33.39 9.45 1.75
CA PRO A 183 32.28 9.78 0.88
C PRO A 183 30.93 9.56 1.60
N PHE A 184 29.98 10.43 1.29
CA PHE A 184 28.59 10.28 1.68
C PHE A 184 27.64 10.71 0.56
N ARG A 185 26.36 10.39 0.76
CA ARG A 185 25.29 10.77 -0.15
C ARG A 185 24.31 11.74 0.48
N LEU A 186 23.75 12.62 -0.34
CA LEU A 186 22.54 13.39 -0.04
C LEU A 186 21.37 12.71 -0.75
N SER A 187 20.37 12.28 0.02
CA SER A 187 19.18 11.62 -0.50
C SER A 187 17.95 12.49 -0.30
N ILE A 188 17.17 12.72 -1.35
CA ILE A 188 16.01 13.62 -1.34
C ILE A 188 14.80 12.85 -1.88
N LYS A 189 13.63 13.01 -1.26
CA LYS A 189 12.34 12.52 -1.76
C LYS A 189 11.23 13.54 -1.52
N ALA A 190 10.18 13.44 -2.32
CA ALA A 190 8.90 14.05 -2.05
C ALA A 190 7.92 12.95 -1.59
N GLU A 191 7.08 13.26 -0.61
CA GLU A 191 6.14 12.35 0.02
C GLU A 191 4.70 12.84 -0.19
N ASP A 192 3.78 11.91 -0.42
CA ASP A 192 2.35 12.19 -0.44
C ASP A 192 1.79 12.48 0.98
N ALA A 193 0.48 12.71 1.07
CA ALA A 193 -0.17 13.05 2.34
C ALA A 193 -0.05 11.98 3.44
N TRP A 194 0.40 10.77 3.09
CA TRP A 194 0.56 9.63 3.99
C TRP A 194 2.03 9.23 4.20
N GLY A 195 2.98 9.99 3.65
CA GLY A 195 4.40 9.69 3.77
C GLY A 195 4.93 8.71 2.73
N ASN A 196 4.15 8.34 1.71
CA ASN A 196 4.66 7.50 0.64
C ASN A 196 5.54 8.34 -0.30
N PRO A 197 6.76 7.88 -0.63
CA PRO A 197 7.58 8.48 -1.68
C PRO A 197 6.78 8.57 -2.98
N SER A 198 6.59 9.78 -3.49
CA SER A 198 5.79 10.07 -4.69
C SER A 198 6.69 10.23 -5.90
N ASN A 199 6.26 9.64 -7.01
CA ASN A 199 6.90 9.79 -8.33
C ASN A 199 6.21 10.84 -9.22
N GLN A 200 5.23 11.57 -8.68
CA GLN A 200 4.45 12.58 -9.39
C GLN A 200 5.07 13.99 -9.24
N VAL A 201 6.39 14.08 -9.31
CA VAL A 201 7.14 15.32 -9.13
C VAL A 201 8.17 15.49 -10.24
N SER A 202 8.34 16.71 -10.72
CA SER A 202 9.40 17.08 -11.66
C SER A 202 9.83 18.50 -11.38
N GLN A 203 11.02 18.68 -10.81
CA GLN A 203 11.40 19.97 -10.26
C GLN A 203 12.92 20.15 -10.19
N THR A 204 13.40 21.32 -10.59
CA THR A 204 14.77 21.74 -10.30
C THR A 204 14.85 22.22 -8.86
N LEU A 205 15.78 21.64 -8.10
CA LEU A 205 16.04 21.95 -6.70
C LEU A 205 17.31 22.79 -6.60
N GLN A 206 17.32 23.79 -5.73
CA GLN A 206 18.53 24.50 -5.33
C GLN A 206 19.03 23.95 -4.00
N LEU A 207 20.34 23.72 -3.89
CA LEU A 207 20.96 23.09 -2.73
C LEU A 207 21.90 24.09 -2.07
N VAL A 208 21.58 24.47 -0.83
CA VAL A 208 22.33 25.48 -0.08
C VAL A 208 22.90 24.85 1.19
N PRO A 209 24.19 24.47 1.19
CA PRO A 209 24.81 23.90 2.38
C PRO A 209 25.16 25.00 3.39
N SER A 210 25.10 24.68 4.68
CA SER A 210 25.50 25.59 5.76
C SER A 210 27.01 25.82 5.85
N GLY A 211 27.80 25.01 5.13
CA GLY A 211 29.26 25.09 5.02
C GLY A 211 29.75 24.43 3.73
N PRO A 212 31.06 24.45 3.44
CA PRO A 212 31.61 23.87 2.22
C PRO A 212 31.37 22.35 2.14
N VAL A 213 30.80 21.89 1.04
CA VAL A 213 30.65 20.45 0.73
C VAL A 213 31.23 20.20 -0.65
N GLN A 214 32.26 19.35 -0.74
CA GLN A 214 32.86 19.01 -2.02
C GLN A 214 31.92 18.11 -2.82
N GLY A 215 31.79 18.40 -4.11
CA GLY A 215 30.96 17.63 -5.04
C GLY A 215 29.47 18.00 -5.03
N LEU A 216 29.01 18.84 -4.09
CA LEU A 216 27.60 19.26 -4.04
C LEU A 216 27.32 20.30 -5.13
N PRO A 217 26.46 19.99 -6.12
CA PRO A 217 26.07 20.98 -7.11
C PRO A 217 25.14 22.03 -6.48
N ALA A 218 25.16 23.25 -7.02
CA ALA A 218 24.23 24.30 -6.56
C ALA A 218 22.76 23.99 -6.92
N GLN A 219 22.55 23.18 -7.96
CA GLN A 219 21.22 22.76 -8.43
C GLN A 219 21.23 21.29 -8.86
N ALA A 220 20.10 20.62 -8.70
CA ALA A 220 19.89 19.26 -9.18
C ALA A 220 18.45 19.07 -9.67
N GLN A 221 18.27 18.26 -10.70
CA GLN A 221 16.96 17.97 -11.26
C GLN A 221 16.35 16.74 -10.59
N PHE A 222 15.15 16.88 -10.04
CA PHE A 222 14.31 15.76 -9.64
C PHE A 222 13.42 15.38 -10.83
N GLU A 223 13.66 14.20 -11.40
CA GLU A 223 13.03 13.76 -12.65
C GLU A 223 11.61 13.22 -12.45
N ALA A 224 10.74 13.47 -13.43
CA ALA A 224 9.40 12.88 -13.48
C ALA A 224 9.48 11.35 -13.42
N GLY A 225 8.67 10.72 -12.56
CA GLY A 225 8.65 9.27 -12.40
C GLY A 225 9.72 8.70 -11.45
N ALA A 226 10.70 9.51 -11.02
CA ALA A 226 11.65 9.09 -9.99
C ALA A 226 11.00 9.14 -8.59
N PHE A 227 11.35 8.20 -7.71
CA PHE A 227 10.88 8.21 -6.31
C PHE A 227 11.84 8.93 -5.37
N ALA A 228 13.08 9.16 -5.80
CA ALA A 228 14.13 9.81 -5.04
C ALA A 228 15.17 10.42 -5.99
N LEU A 229 15.85 11.44 -5.49
CA LEU A 229 17.07 12.00 -6.06
C LEU A 229 18.22 11.73 -5.08
N VAL A 230 19.28 11.11 -5.57
CA VAL A 230 20.46 10.77 -4.76
C VAL A 230 21.70 11.37 -5.40
N LEU A 231 22.44 12.16 -4.62
CA LEU A 231 23.73 12.72 -4.99
C LEU A 231 24.81 12.01 -4.19
N GLU A 232 25.64 11.24 -4.88
CA GLU A 232 26.70 10.41 -4.30
C GLU A 232 28.05 11.15 -4.27
N ASP A 233 29.05 10.52 -3.65
CA ASP A 233 30.47 10.97 -3.63
C ASP A 233 30.71 12.39 -3.07
N LEU A 234 29.82 12.87 -2.19
CA LEU A 234 30.00 14.13 -1.47
C LEU A 234 30.99 13.97 -0.32
N ARG A 235 31.77 15.03 -0.01
CA ARG A 235 32.81 14.99 1.03
C ARG A 235 32.91 16.28 1.84
N LEU A 236 33.33 16.12 3.10
CA LEU A 236 33.83 17.19 3.95
C LEU A 236 35.31 16.90 4.27
N GLU A 237 36.19 17.81 3.86
CA GLU A 237 37.64 17.68 4.02
C GLU A 237 38.15 18.14 5.39
N THR A 238 37.26 18.68 6.22
CA THR A 238 37.58 19.13 7.58
C THR A 238 36.49 18.68 8.56
N PRO A 239 36.83 18.39 9.83
CA PRO A 239 35.84 18.17 10.88
C PRO A 239 34.86 19.32 11.01
N GLY A 240 33.61 19.01 11.31
CA GLY A 240 32.57 20.01 11.48
C GLY A 240 31.17 19.45 11.27
N GLU A 241 30.21 20.36 11.21
CA GLU A 241 28.80 20.03 11.01
C GLU A 241 28.29 20.70 9.74
N VAL A 242 27.47 19.97 8.98
CA VAL A 242 26.78 20.52 7.82
C VAL A 242 25.32 20.10 7.78
N MET A 243 24.49 21.00 7.28
CA MET A 243 23.12 20.75 6.88
C MET A 243 22.91 21.38 5.50
N VAL A 244 22.06 20.77 4.68
CA VAL A 244 21.71 21.29 3.35
C VAL A 244 20.25 21.73 3.36
N GLN A 245 20.02 22.98 2.99
CA GLN A 245 18.68 23.49 2.69
C GLN A 245 18.35 23.16 1.24
N VAL A 246 17.13 22.67 1.00
CA VAL A 246 16.61 22.35 -0.33
C VAL A 246 15.52 23.35 -0.65
N LEU A 247 15.71 24.11 -1.73
CA LEU A 247 14.79 25.14 -2.18
C LEU A 247 14.19 24.76 -3.54
N ASP A 248 13.00 25.29 -3.82
CA ASP A 248 12.41 25.23 -5.16
C ASP A 248 13.07 26.19 -6.16
N GLY A 249 12.66 26.13 -7.42
CA GLY A 249 13.15 27.02 -8.47
C GLY A 249 12.85 28.50 -8.25
N SER A 250 11.90 28.84 -7.37
CA SER A 250 11.56 30.21 -6.97
C SER A 250 12.31 30.69 -5.72
N GLY A 251 13.09 29.81 -5.08
CA GLY A 251 13.82 30.09 -3.85
C GLY A 251 13.00 29.84 -2.57
N GLY A 252 11.80 29.27 -2.67
CA GLY A 252 11.00 28.84 -1.54
C GLY A 252 11.62 27.62 -0.86
N GLU A 253 11.70 27.63 0.46
CA GLU A 253 12.26 26.50 1.23
C GLU A 253 11.30 25.30 1.21
N LEU A 254 11.80 24.15 0.72
CA LEU A 254 11.04 22.90 0.69
C LEU A 254 11.31 22.05 1.93
N CYS A 255 12.58 21.87 2.27
CA CYS A 255 13.01 21.15 3.48
C CYS A 255 14.49 21.42 3.82
N ARG A 256 14.92 20.85 4.95
CA ARG A 256 16.32 20.80 5.40
C ARG A 256 16.71 19.36 5.71
N THR A 257 17.97 19.02 5.50
CA THR A 257 18.50 17.73 5.97
C THR A 257 18.59 17.69 7.49
N ASN A 258 18.78 16.49 8.04
CA ASN A 258 19.45 16.37 9.34
C ASN A 258 20.88 16.95 9.27
N THR A 259 21.46 17.20 10.43
CA THR A 259 22.87 17.57 10.55
C THR A 259 23.75 16.33 10.35
N LEU A 260 24.74 16.45 9.47
CA LEU A 260 25.86 15.53 9.36
C LEU A 260 27.01 16.06 10.22
N CYS A 261 27.53 15.23 11.11
CA CYS A 261 28.76 15.50 11.86
C CYS A 261 29.94 14.74 11.25
N VAL A 262 31.05 15.44 11.02
CA VAL A 262 32.28 14.86 10.47
C VAL A 262 33.42 15.03 11.48
N GLN A 263 34.14 13.95 11.75
CA GLN A 263 35.19 13.86 12.77
C GLN A 263 36.40 13.08 12.22
N ASP A 264 37.62 13.38 12.65
CA ASP A 264 38.81 12.69 12.12
C ASP A 264 38.88 11.22 12.56
N ASP A 265 38.63 10.93 13.84
CA ASP A 265 38.75 9.58 14.42
C ASP A 265 37.59 9.26 15.39
N PRO A 266 36.37 9.05 14.87
CA PRO A 266 35.24 8.69 15.71
C PRO A 266 35.36 7.23 16.17
N GLN A 267 35.14 7.01 17.47
CA GLN A 267 35.12 5.66 18.06
C GLN A 267 34.05 4.76 17.43
N TRP A 268 32.89 5.34 17.08
CA TRP A 268 31.74 4.64 16.52
C TRP A 268 31.18 5.39 15.31
N LEU A 269 30.58 4.64 14.38
CA LEU A 269 29.75 5.20 13.32
C LEU A 269 28.27 4.95 13.62
N HIS A 270 27.41 5.79 13.07
CA HIS A 270 25.96 5.67 13.19
C HIS A 270 25.37 5.21 11.86
N PHE A 271 24.49 4.21 11.95
CA PHE A 271 23.74 3.66 10.82
C PHE A 271 22.27 3.57 11.19
N TRP A 272 21.39 3.89 10.24
CA TRP A 272 19.94 3.78 10.41
C TRP A 272 19.47 2.50 9.74
N GLY A 273 18.78 1.67 10.52
CA GLY A 273 18.23 0.43 9.98
C GLY A 273 16.85 0.12 10.48
N ASP A 274 16.12 -0.63 9.67
CA ASP A 274 14.87 -1.26 10.07
C ASP A 274 15.14 -2.75 10.32
N LEU A 275 14.95 -3.17 11.58
CA LEU A 275 15.24 -4.53 12.03
C LEU A 275 13.99 -5.39 12.13
N HIS A 276 12.85 -4.89 11.64
CA HIS A 276 11.57 -5.57 11.77
C HIS A 276 10.71 -5.40 10.51
N GLY A 277 11.23 -5.92 9.39
CA GLY A 277 10.47 -6.05 8.15
C GLY A 277 9.42 -7.16 8.20
N GLN A 278 8.28 -6.92 7.55
CA GLN A 278 7.30 -7.96 7.24
C GLN A 278 6.86 -7.84 5.79
N SER A 279 6.89 -8.96 5.07
CA SER A 279 6.54 -9.06 3.66
C SER A 279 5.39 -10.05 3.43
N ASN A 280 4.97 -10.20 2.17
CA ASN A 280 3.82 -11.01 1.78
C ASN A 280 4.05 -12.53 1.96
N GLU A 281 5.28 -12.97 2.20
CA GLU A 281 5.64 -14.33 2.56
C GLU A 281 5.19 -14.67 3.99
N THR A 282 4.85 -13.67 4.81
CA THR A 282 4.27 -13.85 6.15
C THR A 282 2.98 -13.05 6.34
N LEU A 283 2.99 -11.99 7.16
CA LEU A 283 1.84 -11.15 7.46
C LEU A 283 1.78 -9.83 6.71
N GLY A 284 2.93 -9.37 6.22
CA GLY A 284 3.04 -8.09 5.57
C GLY A 284 2.42 -8.08 4.19
N THR A 285 2.79 -7.06 3.44
CA THR A 285 2.39 -6.81 2.06
C THR A 285 3.65 -6.72 1.21
N ASN A 286 3.49 -6.75 -0.12
CA ASN A 286 4.59 -6.73 -1.10
C ASN A 286 5.63 -7.85 -0.88
N THR A 287 6.55 -8.04 -1.80
CA THR A 287 7.60 -9.07 -1.68
C THR A 287 8.70 -8.65 -0.70
N ALA A 288 9.46 -9.60 -0.17
CA ALA A 288 10.65 -9.28 0.61
C ALA A 288 11.67 -8.43 -0.18
N GLU A 289 11.81 -8.67 -1.49
CA GLU A 289 12.65 -7.85 -2.37
C GLU A 289 12.21 -6.39 -2.40
N GLU A 290 10.91 -6.13 -2.56
CA GLU A 290 10.33 -4.78 -2.55
C GLU A 290 10.57 -4.07 -1.20
N TYR A 291 10.57 -4.80 -0.09
CA TYR A 291 10.93 -4.25 1.23
C TYR A 291 12.38 -3.76 1.26
N PHE A 292 13.35 -4.58 0.85
CA PHE A 292 14.76 -4.19 0.83
C PHE A 292 15.05 -3.03 -0.14
N LEU A 293 14.43 -3.05 -1.32
CA LEU A 293 14.54 -1.96 -2.29
C LEU A 293 13.93 -0.67 -1.75
N PHE A 294 12.76 -0.74 -1.11
CA PHE A 294 12.15 0.43 -0.46
C PHE A 294 13.06 0.99 0.64
N GLY A 295 13.59 0.14 1.50
CA GLY A 295 14.53 0.50 2.57
C GLY A 295 15.73 1.28 2.03
N ARG A 296 16.42 0.70 1.03
CA ARG A 296 17.62 1.27 0.42
C ARG A 296 17.36 2.56 -0.38
N ASP A 297 16.34 2.52 -1.24
CA ASP A 297 16.16 3.50 -2.33
C ASP A 297 15.14 4.59 -2.01
N ARG A 298 14.26 4.39 -1.02
CA ARG A 298 13.17 5.33 -0.72
C ARG A 298 13.04 5.72 0.75
N ALA A 299 13.46 4.86 1.67
CA ALA A 299 13.60 5.20 3.08
C ALA A 299 15.02 5.66 3.44
N PHE A 300 15.99 5.41 2.55
CA PHE A 300 17.40 5.76 2.70
C PHE A 300 18.08 5.11 3.91
N LEU A 301 17.66 3.90 4.26
CA LEU A 301 18.24 3.11 5.33
C LEU A 301 19.61 2.56 4.92
N ASP A 302 20.50 2.44 5.90
CA ASP A 302 21.81 1.81 5.77
C ASP A 302 21.72 0.29 5.90
N ALA A 303 20.73 -0.22 6.64
CA ALA A 303 20.51 -1.65 6.86
C ALA A 303 19.03 -2.01 6.96
N CYS A 304 18.69 -3.22 6.52
CA CYS A 304 17.38 -3.82 6.72
C CYS A 304 17.58 -5.30 7.09
N SER A 305 16.65 -5.90 7.85
CA SER A 305 16.67 -7.34 8.19
C SER A 305 15.33 -8.01 7.98
#